data_AF-A0A2J5Q5I1-F1
#
_entry.id   AF-A0A2J5Q5I1-F1
#
_cell.length_a   1.000
_cell.length_b   1.000
_cell.length_c   1.000
_cell.angle_alpha   90.00
_cell.angle_beta   90.00
_cell.angle_gamma   90.00
#
_symmetry.space_group_name_H-M   'P 1'
#
loop_
_entity.id
_entity.type
_entity.pdbx_description
1 polymer ?
#
loop_
_entity_poly.entity_id
_entity_poly.type
_entity_poly.pdbx_seq_one_letter_code
_entity_poly.pdbx_strand_id
1 'polypeptide(L)'
;MASKKLTAEQQKLFDVLTPLQKRFALAIIKGRNQTDAYKTAKGKAKGDAMRAAASRMYANVNVVAFLQAVQGEVVDEAIMTREEALKRLSKMGRTSIADIAEFSNSIVGEDEDGKPVFQAVWSFKDSSLQDPDAMSTISELTTGKDGIKLKMHDPKAAIKQLAEMQGWEAPKKSEVSGPGGGPVKTETVAMTPQEAADAYKKLMG
;
A
#
# COMPACT_ATOMS: atom_id res chain seq x y z
N MET A 1 17.06 7.07 -5.52
CA MET A 1 15.79 7.42 -6.17
C MET A 1 15.98 7.27 -7.68
N ALA A 2 15.70 6.08 -8.22
CA ALA A 2 15.84 5.86 -9.66
C ALA A 2 14.84 6.76 -10.41
N SER A 3 15.33 7.54 -11.37
CA SER A 3 14.53 8.37 -12.28
C SER A 3 13.69 7.45 -13.17
N LYS A 4 12.51 7.00 -12.70
CA LYS A 4 11.60 6.13 -13.46
C LYS A 4 11.10 6.90 -14.68
N LYS A 5 11.22 6.28 -15.87
CA LYS A 5 10.78 6.86 -17.14
C LYS A 5 9.26 6.76 -17.25
N LEU A 6 8.62 7.76 -17.87
CA LEU A 6 7.18 7.75 -18.16
C LEU A 6 6.80 6.50 -18.98
N THR A 7 5.60 5.96 -18.76
CA THR A 7 5.05 4.88 -19.59
C THR A 7 4.86 5.35 -21.04
N ALA A 8 4.71 4.43 -21.99
CA ALA A 8 4.53 4.79 -23.40
C ALA A 8 3.31 5.69 -23.65
N GLU A 9 2.23 5.48 -22.88
CA GLU A 9 1.02 6.30 -22.96
C GLU A 9 1.21 7.68 -22.31
N GLN A 10 1.84 7.73 -21.14
CA GLN A 10 2.19 8.99 -20.50
C GLN A 10 3.16 9.82 -21.33
N GLN A 11 4.12 9.17 -22.00
CA GLN A 11 5.06 9.83 -22.90
C GLN A 11 4.31 10.46 -24.08
N LYS A 12 3.35 9.76 -24.69
CA LYS A 12 2.48 10.32 -25.74
C LYS A 12 1.70 11.53 -25.23
N LEU A 13 1.05 11.42 -24.07
CA LEU A 13 0.32 12.53 -23.44
C LEU A 13 1.23 13.71 -23.12
N PHE A 14 2.44 13.43 -22.64
CA PHE A 14 3.45 14.44 -22.34
C PHE A 14 3.98 15.12 -23.60
N ASP A 15 4.06 14.41 -24.73
CA ASP A 15 4.56 14.96 -26.00
C ASP A 15 3.57 15.89 -26.70
N VAL A 16 2.27 15.70 -26.45
CA VAL A 16 1.22 16.64 -26.89
C VAL A 16 1.29 17.98 -26.14
N LEU A 17 1.89 18.02 -24.95
CA LEU A 17 1.99 19.26 -24.16
C LEU A 17 3.00 20.24 -24.74
N THR A 18 2.65 21.53 -24.71
CA THR A 18 3.58 22.62 -25.00
C THR A 18 4.74 22.66 -23.99
N PRO A 19 5.90 23.26 -24.32
CA PRO A 19 7.03 23.36 -23.39
C PRO A 19 6.71 24.06 -22.06
N LEU A 20 5.71 24.96 -22.05
CA LEU A 20 5.23 25.59 -20.82
C LEU A 20 4.38 24.61 -19.99
N GLN A 21 3.45 23.91 -20.64
CA GLN A 21 2.60 22.89 -20.01
C GLN A 21 3.41 21.73 -19.44
N LYS A 22 4.43 21.23 -20.16
CA LYS A 22 5.34 20.19 -19.67
C LYS A 22 5.98 20.59 -18.33
N ARG A 23 6.53 21.80 -18.25
CA ARG A 23 7.16 22.31 -17.01
C ARG A 23 6.15 22.55 -15.90
N PHE A 24 4.95 23.02 -16.25
CA PHE A 24 3.85 23.19 -15.30
C PHE A 24 3.43 21.85 -14.70
N ALA A 25 3.11 20.85 -15.53
CA ALA A 25 2.70 19.53 -15.08
C ALA A 25 3.76 18.85 -14.22
N LEU A 26 5.04 18.91 -14.61
CA LEU A 26 6.15 18.40 -13.80
C LEU A 26 6.28 19.10 -12.45
N ALA A 27 5.99 20.41 -12.37
CA ALA A 27 6.01 21.14 -11.11
C ALA A 27 4.86 20.74 -10.18
N ILE A 28 3.67 20.45 -10.73
CA ILE A 28 2.53 19.90 -9.98
C ILE A 28 2.87 18.51 -9.42
N ILE A 29 3.44 17.62 -10.25
CA ILE A 29 3.86 16.27 -9.82
C ILE A 29 4.90 16.34 -8.70
N LYS A 30 5.75 17.38 -8.70
CA LYS A 30 6.73 17.66 -7.62
C LYS A 30 6.11 18.31 -6.38
N GLY A 31 4.78 18.38 -6.27
CA GLY A 31 4.06 18.86 -5.09
C GLY A 31 3.88 20.37 -5.01
N ARG A 32 4.10 21.14 -6.10
CA ARG A 32 3.82 22.59 -6.09
C ARG A 32 2.33 22.85 -6.28
N ASN A 33 1.80 23.88 -5.62
CA ASN A 33 0.46 24.38 -5.91
C ASN A 33 0.38 24.99 -7.32
N GLN A 34 -0.82 25.20 -7.86
CA GLN A 34 -1.03 25.66 -9.25
C GLN A 34 -0.30 26.99 -9.55
N THR A 35 -0.35 27.94 -8.61
CA THR A 35 0.24 29.27 -8.81
C THR A 35 1.77 29.19 -8.84
N ASP A 36 2.35 28.43 -7.93
CA ASP A 36 3.80 28.18 -7.86
C ASP A 36 4.28 27.35 -9.04
N ALA A 37 3.51 26.34 -9.47
CA ALA A 37 3.82 25.56 -10.66
C ALA A 37 3.87 26.45 -11.91
N TYR A 38 2.93 27.39 -12.05
CA TYR A 38 2.90 28.34 -13.18
C TYR A 38 4.08 29.31 -13.14
N LYS A 39 4.43 29.83 -11.95
CA LYS A 39 5.63 30.65 -11.74
C LYS A 39 6.90 29.87 -12.10
N THR A 40 7.00 28.61 -11.66
CA THR A 40 8.13 27.71 -11.92
C THR A 40 8.27 27.38 -13.40
N ALA A 41 7.16 27.23 -14.09
CA ALA A 41 7.11 27.01 -15.53
C ALA A 41 7.55 28.25 -16.34
N LYS A 42 7.81 29.39 -15.67
CA LYS A 42 8.11 30.70 -16.28
C LYS A 42 6.95 31.22 -17.13
N GLY A 43 5.72 31.11 -16.62
CA GLY A 43 4.54 31.69 -17.24
C GLY A 43 4.61 33.23 -17.33
N LYS A 44 3.96 33.81 -18.35
CA LYS A 44 4.06 35.25 -18.66
C LYS A 44 3.21 36.15 -17.76
N ALA A 45 2.15 35.62 -17.17
CA ALA A 45 1.22 36.39 -16.33
C ALA A 45 1.83 36.70 -14.96
N LYS A 46 1.58 37.90 -14.44
CA LYS A 46 2.08 38.39 -13.14
C LYS A 46 0.91 38.87 -12.28
N GLY A 47 1.14 38.99 -10.97
CA GLY A 47 0.12 39.47 -10.02
C GLY A 47 -1.14 38.60 -10.02
N ASP A 48 -2.31 39.22 -9.90
CA ASP A 48 -3.60 38.50 -9.81
C ASP A 48 -3.93 37.71 -11.10
N ALA A 49 -3.47 38.17 -12.26
CA ALA A 49 -3.63 37.46 -13.53
C ALA A 49 -2.88 36.11 -13.55
N MET A 50 -1.88 35.91 -12.68
CA MET A 50 -1.14 34.66 -12.57
C MET A 50 -2.01 33.52 -12.04
N ARG A 51 -2.86 33.79 -11.04
CA ARG A 51 -3.77 32.79 -10.47
C ARG A 51 -4.79 32.33 -11.51
N ALA A 52 -5.38 33.28 -12.24
CA ALA A 52 -6.31 32.98 -13.32
C ALA A 52 -5.65 32.17 -14.46
N ALA A 53 -4.43 32.53 -14.85
CA ALA A 53 -3.69 31.81 -15.88
C ALA A 53 -3.29 30.39 -15.43
N ALA A 54 -2.87 30.22 -14.17
CA ALA A 54 -2.57 28.92 -13.59
C ALA A 54 -3.79 28.01 -13.53
N SER A 55 -4.95 28.54 -13.13
CA SER A 55 -6.22 27.81 -13.10
C SER A 55 -6.64 27.35 -14.50
N ARG A 56 -6.58 28.24 -15.50
CA ARG A 56 -6.85 27.88 -16.92
C ARG A 56 -5.87 26.83 -17.44
N MET A 57 -4.60 26.90 -17.05
CA MET A 57 -3.60 25.90 -17.43
C MET A 57 -3.91 24.54 -16.81
N TYR A 58 -4.33 24.54 -15.54
CA TYR A 58 -4.72 23.32 -14.83
C TYR A 58 -5.99 22.69 -15.40
N ALA A 59 -6.94 23.50 -15.89
CA ALA A 59 -8.16 23.03 -16.55
C ALA A 59 -7.97 22.61 -18.02
N ASN A 60 -6.77 22.76 -18.59
CA ASN A 60 -6.52 22.36 -19.96
C ASN A 60 -6.61 20.83 -20.11
N VAL A 61 -7.43 20.36 -21.05
CA VAL A 61 -7.73 18.93 -21.24
C VAL A 61 -6.47 18.07 -21.35
N ASN A 62 -5.46 18.51 -22.09
CA ASN A 62 -4.22 17.74 -22.27
C ASN A 62 -3.38 17.70 -20.98
N VAL A 63 -3.35 18.80 -20.23
CA VAL A 63 -2.64 18.87 -18.94
C VAL A 63 -3.34 17.98 -17.91
N VAL A 64 -4.67 18.03 -17.84
CA VAL A 64 -5.49 17.18 -16.96
C VAL A 64 -5.26 15.71 -17.31
N ALA A 65 -5.35 15.33 -18.58
CA ALA A 65 -5.16 13.95 -19.02
C ALA A 65 -3.79 13.39 -18.61
N PHE A 66 -2.71 14.17 -18.79
CA PHE A 66 -1.39 13.76 -18.35
C PHE A 66 -1.28 13.64 -16.82
N LEU A 67 -1.79 14.63 -16.07
CA LEU A 67 -1.76 14.60 -14.60
C LEU A 67 -2.56 13.43 -14.03
N GLN A 68 -3.72 13.13 -14.61
CA GLN A 68 -4.55 11.98 -14.23
C GLN A 68 -3.87 10.66 -14.56
N ALA A 69 -3.22 10.53 -15.73
CA ALA A 69 -2.50 9.32 -16.09
C ALA A 69 -1.30 9.05 -15.16
N VAL A 70 -0.60 10.11 -14.73
CA VAL A 70 0.49 9.98 -13.75
C VAL A 70 -0.06 9.70 -12.35
N GLN A 71 -1.10 10.41 -11.90
CA GLN A 71 -1.71 10.20 -10.60
C GLN A 71 -2.36 8.81 -10.49
N GLY A 72 -2.98 8.33 -11.57
CA GLY A 72 -3.54 6.98 -11.67
C GLY A 72 -2.46 5.91 -11.51
N GLU A 73 -1.34 6.00 -12.24
CA GLU A 73 -0.23 5.07 -12.05
C GLU A 73 0.35 5.12 -10.62
N VAL A 74 0.48 6.32 -10.02
CA VAL A 74 0.95 6.45 -8.64
C VAL A 74 -0.03 5.82 -7.64
N VAL A 75 -1.34 5.94 -7.87
CA VAL A 75 -2.37 5.29 -7.05
C VAL A 75 -2.35 3.78 -7.26
N ASP A 76 -2.25 3.31 -8.49
CA ASP A 76 -2.17 1.89 -8.82
C ASP A 76 -0.88 1.25 -8.25
N GLU A 77 0.25 1.98 -8.23
CA GLU A 77 1.50 1.52 -7.60
C GLU A 77 1.43 1.56 -6.06
N ALA A 78 0.68 2.51 -5.49
CA ALA A 78 0.44 2.55 -4.04
C ALA A 78 -0.54 1.46 -3.58
N ILE A 79 -1.41 0.99 -4.47
CA ILE A 79 -2.33 -0.12 -4.22
C ILE A 79 -1.57 -1.44 -4.47
N MET A 80 -1.34 -2.19 -3.40
CA MET A 80 -0.79 -3.53 -3.51
C MET A 80 -1.69 -4.40 -4.40
N THR A 81 -1.13 -4.94 -5.48
CA THR A 81 -1.88 -5.82 -6.38
C THR A 81 -2.22 -7.15 -5.70
N ARG A 82 -3.26 -7.85 -6.18
CA ARG A 82 -3.60 -9.19 -5.66
C ARG A 82 -2.42 -10.16 -5.77
N GLU A 83 -1.70 -10.15 -6.89
CA GLU A 83 -0.54 -11.02 -7.12
C GLU A 83 0.59 -10.71 -6.13
N GLU A 84 0.89 -9.43 -5.91
CA GLU A 84 1.89 -9.00 -4.94
C GLU A 84 1.52 -9.42 -3.51
N ALA A 85 0.26 -9.21 -3.12
CA ALA A 85 -0.25 -9.65 -1.82
C ALA A 85 -0.11 -11.16 -1.63
N LEU A 86 -0.48 -11.94 -2.65
CA LEU A 86 -0.32 -13.39 -2.65
C LEU A 86 1.15 -13.80 -2.52
N LYS A 87 2.06 -13.15 -3.25
CA LYS A 87 3.50 -13.43 -3.19
C LYS A 87 4.06 -13.16 -1.78
N ARG A 88 3.73 -12.01 -1.19
CA ARG A 88 4.16 -11.63 0.17
C ARG A 88 3.63 -12.61 1.23
N LEU A 89 2.33 -12.89 1.22
CA LEU A 89 1.71 -13.86 2.15
C LEU A 89 2.27 -15.27 1.96
N SER A 90 2.50 -15.68 0.71
CA SER A 90 3.09 -16.97 0.38
C SER A 90 4.53 -17.13 0.87
N LYS A 91 5.30 -16.04 0.92
CA LYS A 91 6.63 -16.06 1.52
C LYS A 91 6.53 -16.13 3.04
N MET A 92 5.73 -15.27 3.65
CA MET A 92 5.49 -15.26 5.10
C MET A 92 4.99 -16.61 5.64
N GLY A 93 4.10 -17.29 4.92
CA GLY A 93 3.60 -18.62 5.30
C GLY A 93 4.62 -19.75 5.15
N ARG A 94 5.70 -19.55 4.37
CA ARG A 94 6.77 -20.55 4.14
C ARG A 94 8.01 -20.32 4.98
N THR A 95 8.30 -19.07 5.35
CA THR A 95 9.50 -18.72 6.10
C THR A 95 9.48 -19.35 7.49
N SER A 96 10.58 -20.02 7.84
CA SER A 96 10.82 -20.60 9.16
C SER A 96 11.89 -19.82 9.91
N ILE A 97 11.97 -20.03 11.24
CA ILE A 97 13.03 -19.44 12.05
C ILE A 97 14.43 -19.88 11.60
N ALA A 98 14.55 -21.08 11.02
CA ALA A 98 15.83 -21.61 10.52
C ALA A 98 16.30 -20.91 9.24
N ASP A 99 15.42 -20.19 8.53
CA ASP A 99 15.79 -19.38 7.37
C ASP A 99 16.41 -18.04 7.79
N ILE A 100 16.15 -17.60 9.03
CA ILE A 100 16.54 -16.29 9.56
C ILE A 100 17.68 -16.41 10.55
N ALA A 101 17.61 -17.37 11.47
CA ALA A 101 18.57 -17.57 12.53
C ALA A 101 19.32 -18.89 12.39
N GLU A 102 20.60 -18.87 12.75
CA GLU A 102 21.42 -20.05 12.95
C GLU A 102 21.60 -20.27 14.45
N PHE A 103 21.44 -21.52 14.88
CA PHE A 103 21.63 -21.95 16.26
C PHE A 103 22.92 -22.76 16.34
N SER A 104 23.83 -22.36 17.21
CA SER A 104 25.12 -23.02 17.41
C SER A 104 25.40 -23.17 18.90
N ASN A 105 26.21 -24.16 19.27
CA ASN A 105 26.76 -24.22 20.62
C ASN A 105 28.16 -23.59 20.57
N SER A 106 28.34 -22.46 21.25
CA SER A 106 29.65 -21.81 21.37
C SER A 106 30.18 -21.98 22.79
N ILE A 107 31.50 -22.12 22.90
CA ILE A 107 32.19 -22.04 24.19
C ILE A 107 32.17 -20.57 24.62
N VAL A 108 31.51 -20.27 25.72
CA VAL A 108 31.34 -18.88 26.21
C VAL A 108 32.25 -18.57 27.39
N GLY A 109 33.00 -19.56 27.87
CA GLY A 109 33.97 -19.43 28.95
C GLY A 109 34.43 -20.79 29.45
N GLU A 110 35.21 -20.77 30.52
CA GLU A 110 35.63 -21.94 31.28
C GLU A 110 35.00 -21.86 32.68
N ASP A 111 34.62 -23.01 33.25
CA ASP A 111 34.16 -23.08 34.64
C ASP A 111 35.33 -22.93 35.63
N GLU A 112 35.04 -22.96 36.93
CA GLU A 112 36.06 -22.86 37.99
C GLU A 112 37.12 -23.98 37.92
N ASP A 113 36.84 -25.07 37.21
CA ASP A 113 37.73 -26.22 36.97
C ASP A 113 38.45 -26.15 35.60
N GLY A 114 38.32 -25.05 34.84
CA GLY A 114 38.93 -24.88 33.52
C GLY A 114 38.26 -25.69 32.40
N LYS A 115 37.03 -26.20 32.61
CA LYS A 115 36.29 -26.94 31.58
C LYS A 115 35.46 -25.97 30.73
N PRO A 116 35.40 -26.17 29.40
CA PRO A 116 34.64 -25.30 28.53
C PRO A 116 33.13 -25.38 28.83
N VAL A 117 32.53 -24.21 29.09
CA VAL A 117 31.08 -24.04 29.26
C VAL A 117 30.46 -23.76 27.90
N PHE A 118 29.62 -24.68 27.45
CA PHE A 118 28.87 -24.55 26.20
C PHE A 118 27.53 -23.85 26.46
N GLN A 119 27.25 -22.78 25.72
CA GLN A 119 25.93 -22.16 25.69
C GLN A 119 25.40 -22.20 24.26
N ALA A 120 24.10 -22.44 24.13
CA ALA A 120 23.42 -22.23 22.86
C ALA A 120 23.42 -20.74 22.54
N VAL A 121 24.13 -20.37 21.48
CA VAL A 121 24.18 -19.03 20.92
C VAL A 121 23.52 -19.06 19.56
N TRP A 122 22.80 -17.99 19.24
CA TRP A 122 22.15 -17.84 17.96
C TRP A 122 22.51 -16.51 17.33
N SER A 123 22.57 -16.51 16.00
CA SER A 123 22.92 -15.35 15.18
C SER A 123 21.98 -15.27 13.97
N PHE A 124 21.84 -14.09 13.39
CA PHE A 124 21.19 -13.97 12.09
C PHE A 124 22.08 -14.53 11.01
N LYS A 125 21.49 -15.27 10.07
CA LYS A 125 22.18 -15.63 8.85
C LYS A 125 22.44 -14.37 8.04
N ASP A 126 23.66 -14.19 7.55
CA ASP A 126 23.98 -13.07 6.66
C ASP A 126 23.06 -13.00 5.43
N SER A 127 22.62 -14.16 4.93
CA SER A 127 21.66 -14.24 3.82
C SER A 127 20.27 -13.70 4.18
N SER A 128 19.85 -13.80 5.44
CA SER A 128 18.57 -13.23 5.90
C SER A 128 18.58 -11.71 5.87
N LEU A 129 19.73 -11.08 6.15
CA LEU A 129 19.94 -9.63 6.03
C LEU A 129 19.93 -9.15 4.56
N GLN A 130 20.12 -10.06 3.61
CA GLN A 130 20.15 -9.77 2.17
C GLN A 130 18.83 -10.10 1.44
N ASP A 131 17.92 -10.87 2.04
CA ASP A 131 16.58 -11.16 1.49
C ASP A 131 15.53 -10.23 2.15
N PRO A 132 15.08 -9.15 1.46
CA PRO A 132 14.10 -8.23 2.01
C PRO A 132 12.78 -8.91 2.37
N ASP A 133 12.41 -9.98 1.65
CA ASP A 133 11.18 -10.71 1.93
C ASP A 133 11.32 -11.53 3.22
N ALA A 134 12.48 -12.11 3.50
CA ALA A 134 12.73 -12.82 4.75
C ALA A 134 12.70 -11.86 5.95
N MET A 135 13.32 -10.68 5.81
CA MET A 135 13.27 -9.63 6.84
C MET A 135 11.86 -9.13 7.11
N SER A 136 11.00 -9.07 6.08
CA SER A 136 9.60 -8.65 6.24
C SER A 136 8.76 -9.58 7.13
N THR A 137 9.25 -10.79 7.40
CA THR A 137 8.58 -11.74 8.31
C THR A 137 8.90 -11.47 9.79
N ILE A 138 9.90 -10.64 10.09
CA ILE A 138 10.27 -10.26 11.45
C ILE A 138 9.29 -9.20 11.95
N SER A 139 8.55 -9.52 13.00
CA SER A 139 7.60 -8.59 13.61
C SER A 139 8.26 -7.67 14.65
N GLU A 140 9.27 -8.18 15.37
CA GLU A 140 9.96 -7.42 16.42
C GLU A 140 11.39 -7.96 16.61
N LEU A 141 12.34 -7.03 16.74
CA LEU A 141 13.72 -7.32 17.09
C LEU A 141 14.13 -6.45 18.27
N THR A 142 14.63 -7.05 19.34
CA THR A 142 15.06 -6.32 20.55
C THR A 142 16.35 -6.89 21.10
N THR A 143 17.27 -6.02 21.52
CA THR A 143 18.49 -6.41 22.25
C THR A 143 18.28 -6.14 23.73
N GLY A 144 18.33 -7.19 24.55
CA GLY A 144 18.20 -7.14 26.00
C GLY A 144 19.49 -7.53 26.72
N LYS A 145 19.46 -7.48 28.06
CA LYS A 145 20.59 -7.88 28.92
C LYS A 145 20.95 -9.37 28.76
N ASP A 146 19.97 -10.19 28.40
CA ASP A 146 20.10 -11.65 28.25
C ASP A 146 20.31 -12.08 26.78
N GLY A 147 20.52 -11.13 25.86
CA GLY A 147 20.74 -11.38 24.43
C GLY A 147 19.68 -10.76 23.52
N ILE A 148 19.65 -11.19 22.27
CA ILE A 148 18.69 -10.74 21.28
C ILE A 148 17.34 -11.44 21.54
N LYS A 149 16.23 -10.80 21.19
CA LYS A 149 14.89 -11.37 21.15
C LYS A 149 14.29 -11.12 19.77
N LEU A 150 13.87 -12.20 19.12
CA LEU A 150 13.25 -12.18 17.80
C LEU A 150 11.80 -12.65 17.91
N LYS A 151 10.86 -11.87 17.37
CA LYS A 151 9.50 -12.32 17.10
C LYS A 151 9.24 -12.27 15.59
N MET A 152 8.59 -13.29 15.08
CA MET A 152 8.16 -13.38 13.69
C MET A 152 6.65 -13.24 13.59
N HIS A 153 6.16 -12.78 12.44
CA HIS A 153 4.75 -12.86 12.09
C HIS A 153 4.27 -14.32 12.09
N ASP A 154 2.99 -14.53 12.43
CA ASP A 154 2.41 -15.88 12.48
C ASP A 154 2.20 -16.43 11.06
N PRO A 155 2.93 -17.50 10.65
CA PRO A 155 2.77 -18.10 9.33
C PRO A 155 1.36 -18.70 9.13
N LYS A 156 0.68 -19.14 10.21
CA LYS A 156 -0.68 -19.67 10.13
C LYS A 156 -1.69 -18.59 9.75
N ALA A 157 -1.51 -17.38 10.27
CA ALA A 157 -2.34 -16.24 9.91
C ALA A 157 -2.19 -15.89 8.42
N ALA A 158 -0.96 -15.92 7.90
CA ALA A 158 -0.70 -15.71 6.47
C ALA A 158 -1.34 -16.80 5.59
N ILE A 159 -1.22 -18.08 5.97
CA ILE A 159 -1.85 -19.20 5.25
C ILE A 159 -3.37 -19.09 5.27
N LYS A 160 -3.96 -18.70 6.40
CA LYS A 160 -5.41 -18.48 6.51
C LYS A 160 -5.89 -17.37 5.57
N GLN A 161 -5.18 -16.24 5.51
CA GLN A 161 -5.51 -15.16 4.58
C GLN A 161 -5.38 -15.62 3.12
N LEU A 162 -4.38 -16.43 2.79
CA LEU A 162 -4.28 -17.06 1.46
C LEU A 162 -5.48 -17.96 1.16
N ALA A 163 -5.89 -18.80 2.12
CA ALA A 163 -7.04 -19.69 1.99
C ALA A 163 -8.34 -18.89 1.73
N GLU A 164 -8.53 -17.78 2.44
CA GLU A 164 -9.67 -16.87 2.24
C GLU A 164 -9.62 -16.19 0.85
N MET A 165 -8.44 -15.70 0.43
CA MET A 165 -8.25 -15.06 -0.89
C MET A 165 -8.38 -16.00 -2.09
N GLN A 166 -8.14 -17.30 -1.88
CA GLN A 166 -8.18 -18.34 -2.92
C GLN A 166 -9.44 -19.21 -2.85
N GLY A 167 -10.33 -18.95 -1.88
CA GLY A 167 -11.57 -19.73 -1.73
C GLY A 167 -11.35 -21.19 -1.37
N TRP A 168 -10.29 -21.50 -0.61
CA TRP A 168 -10.04 -22.87 -0.12
C TRP A 168 -11.05 -23.29 0.94
N GLU A 169 -11.57 -22.31 1.68
CA GLU A 169 -12.60 -22.52 2.68
C GLU A 169 -13.98 -22.67 2.02
N ALA A 170 -14.82 -23.53 2.61
CA ALA A 170 -16.20 -23.65 2.20
C ALA A 170 -16.91 -22.28 2.29
N PRO A 171 -17.80 -21.94 1.34
CA PRO A 171 -18.51 -20.67 1.38
C PRO A 171 -19.29 -20.54 2.69
N LYS A 172 -19.00 -19.49 3.45
CA LYS A 172 -19.73 -19.17 4.67
C LYS A 172 -21.15 -18.77 4.28
N LYS A 173 -22.13 -19.60 4.66
CA LYS A 173 -23.55 -19.21 4.57
C LYS A 173 -23.85 -18.16 5.63
N SER A 174 -24.15 -16.94 5.21
CA SER A 174 -24.74 -15.92 6.08
C SER A 174 -26.25 -15.92 5.89
N GLU A 175 -27.00 -16.36 6.89
CA GLU A 175 -28.45 -16.21 6.93
C GLU A 175 -28.77 -14.88 7.62
N VAL A 176 -29.53 -14.01 6.93
CA VAL A 176 -29.98 -12.74 7.50
C VAL A 176 -31.38 -12.96 8.07
N SER A 177 -31.51 -12.84 9.39
CA SER A 177 -32.80 -12.90 10.10
C SER A 177 -33.09 -11.59 10.82
N GLY A 178 -34.38 -11.33 11.08
CA GLY A 178 -34.80 -10.28 11.99
C GLY A 178 -34.37 -10.57 13.45
N PRO A 179 -34.60 -9.61 14.37
CA PRO A 179 -34.28 -9.77 15.78
C PRO A 179 -34.82 -11.09 16.34
N GLY A 180 -33.95 -11.86 17.01
CA GLY A 180 -34.33 -13.15 17.62
C GLY A 180 -34.58 -14.30 16.63
N GLY A 181 -34.07 -14.23 15.40
CA GLY A 181 -34.30 -15.26 14.37
C GLY A 181 -35.65 -15.13 13.66
N GLY A 182 -36.36 -14.01 13.89
CA GLY A 182 -37.66 -13.75 13.27
C GLY A 182 -37.57 -13.39 11.78
N PRO A 183 -38.71 -13.31 11.09
CA PRO A 183 -38.76 -12.84 9.71
C PRO A 183 -38.10 -11.45 9.57
N VAL A 184 -37.37 -11.25 8.47
CA VAL A 184 -36.89 -9.91 8.11
C VAL A 184 -38.12 -9.02 7.92
N LYS A 185 -38.20 -7.93 8.68
CA LYS A 185 -39.29 -6.97 8.55
C LYS A 185 -39.19 -6.30 7.18
N THR A 186 -40.10 -6.64 6.28
CA THR A 186 -40.27 -5.92 5.02
C THR A 186 -41.34 -4.86 5.22
N GLU A 187 -40.94 -3.58 5.21
CA GLU A 187 -41.92 -2.49 5.16
C GLU A 187 -42.38 -2.32 3.70
N THR A 188 -43.53 -2.89 3.36
CA THR A 188 -44.18 -2.64 2.08
C THR A 188 -44.98 -1.35 2.21
N VAL A 189 -44.33 -0.21 1.99
CA VAL A 189 -45.04 1.07 1.97
C VAL A 189 -45.65 1.27 0.60
N ALA A 190 -46.99 1.32 0.52
CA ALA A 190 -47.69 1.78 -0.67
C ALA A 190 -47.52 3.30 -0.75
N MET A 191 -46.41 3.74 -1.33
CA MET A 191 -46.10 5.15 -1.50
C MET A 191 -46.82 5.67 -2.74
N THR A 192 -47.38 6.88 -2.65
CA THR A 192 -47.79 7.60 -3.86
C THR A 192 -46.55 7.93 -4.72
N PRO A 193 -46.69 8.15 -6.04
CA PRO A 193 -45.55 8.49 -6.90
C PRO A 193 -44.72 9.68 -6.39
N GLN A 194 -45.37 10.63 -5.70
CA GLN A 194 -44.72 11.81 -5.13
C GLN A 194 -43.87 11.45 -3.90
N GLU A 195 -44.41 10.65 -2.98
CA GLU A 195 -43.69 10.20 -1.79
C GLU A 195 -42.50 9.29 -2.14
N ALA A 196 -42.65 8.46 -3.19
CA ALA A 196 -41.57 7.66 -3.72
C ALA A 196 -40.45 8.54 -4.33
N ALA A 197 -40.82 9.58 -5.08
CA ALA A 197 -39.87 10.52 -5.67
C ALA A 197 -39.09 11.31 -4.59
N ASP A 198 -39.76 11.75 -3.53
CA ASP A 198 -39.14 12.49 -2.43
C ASP A 198 -38.22 11.59 -1.58
N ALA A 199 -38.64 10.35 -1.31
CA ALA A 199 -37.79 9.36 -0.65
C ALA A 199 -36.54 9.03 -1.48
N TYR A 200 -36.69 8.87 -2.79
CA TYR A 200 -35.58 8.62 -3.71
C TYR A 200 -34.60 9.80 -3.75
N LYS A 201 -35.11 11.03 -3.77
CA LYS A 201 -34.31 12.26 -3.71
C LYS A 201 -33.50 12.34 -2.41
N LYS A 202 -34.12 12.01 -1.28
CA LYS A 202 -33.48 12.00 0.04
C LYS A 202 -32.40 10.92 0.18
N LEU A 203 -32.54 9.81 -0.53
CA LEU A 203 -31.60 8.69 -0.51
C LEU A 203 -30.41 8.90 -1.47
N MET A 204 -30.60 9.69 -2.53
CA MET A 204 -29.56 10.00 -3.53
C MET A 204 -28.77 11.29 -3.28
N GLY A 205 -29.17 12.10 -2.29
CA GLY A 205 -28.49 13.35 -1.94
C GLY A 205 -28.90 14.54 -2.79
#